data_AF-A0A958HYH9-F1
#
_entry.id   AF-A0A958HYH9-F1
#
_cell.length_a   1.000
_cell.length_b   1.000
_cell.length_c   1.000
_cell.angle_alpha   90.00
_cell.angle_beta   90.00
_cell.angle_gamma   90.00
#
_symmetry.space_group_name_H-M   'P 1'
#
loop_
_entity.id
_entity.type
_entity.pdbx_description
1 polymer ?
#
loop_
_entity_poly.entity_id
_entity_poly.type
_entity_poly.pdbx_seq_one_letter_code
_entity_poly.pdbx_strand_id
1 'polypeptide(L)' 'MPKHFYPNSRRFDTPSFAELLKPLQAILMTVSPFKSRGNKPLEVTFEHMLKSLIFFHLEEHTSGRHLLQIL' A
#
# COMPACT_ATOMS: atom_id res chain seq x y z
N MET A 1 4.58 30.24 30.42
CA MET A 1 3.72 29.12 29.98
C MET A 1 3.99 28.85 28.51
N PRO A 2 4.33 27.62 28.10
CA PRO A 2 4.57 27.33 26.69
C PRO A 2 3.23 27.29 25.96
N LYS A 3 3.10 28.11 24.91
CA LYS A 3 1.94 28.11 24.03
C LYS A 3 2.09 26.91 23.09
N HIS A 4 1.28 25.87 23.27
CA HIS A 4 1.23 24.78 22.32
C HIS A 4 0.79 25.33 20.95
N PHE A 5 1.71 25.26 19.99
CA PHE A 5 1.41 25.46 18.58
C PHE A 5 0.58 24.25 18.13
N TYR A 6 -0.71 24.45 17.90
CA TYR A 6 -1.52 23.51 17.12
C TYR A 6 -1.68 24.12 15.72
N PRO A 7 -0.74 23.87 14.79
CA PRO A 7 -0.87 24.40 13.45
C PRO A 7 -1.93 23.55 12.76
N ASN A 8 -3.19 23.98 12.85
CA ASN A 8 -4.22 23.68 11.88
C ASN A 8 -4.18 22.23 11.36
N SER A 9 -4.53 21.27 12.22
CA SER A 9 -4.68 19.87 11.81
C SER A 9 -5.89 19.77 10.89
N ARG A 10 -5.70 20.17 9.62
CA ARG A 10 -6.58 19.76 8.53
C ARG A 10 -6.65 18.25 8.64
N ARG A 11 -7.81 17.74 9.06
CA ARG A 11 -8.13 16.33 8.95
C ARG A 11 -8.09 16.04 7.46
N PHE A 12 -6.97 15.54 6.97
CA PHE A 12 -6.94 14.91 5.67
C PHE A 12 -7.69 13.60 5.87
N ASP A 13 -8.86 13.49 5.24
CA ASP A 13 -9.57 12.23 5.21
C ASP A 13 -8.66 11.22 4.53
N THR A 14 -8.31 10.15 5.25
CA THR A 14 -7.44 9.11 4.72
C THR A 14 -8.17 8.46 3.54
N PRO A 15 -7.59 8.47 2.33
CA PRO A 15 -8.25 7.88 1.18
C PRO A 15 -8.43 6.37 1.41
N SER A 16 -9.59 5.85 1.03
CA SER A 16 -9.89 4.43 1.13
C SER A 16 -8.99 3.61 0.20
N PHE A 17 -8.85 2.31 0.49
CA PHE A 17 -8.10 1.38 -0.34
C PHE A 17 -8.56 1.40 -1.81
N ALA A 18 -9.86 1.48 -2.04
CA ALA A 18 -10.45 1.54 -3.38
C ALA A 18 -10.09 2.83 -4.12
N GLU A 19 -10.06 3.98 -3.44
CA GLU A 19 -9.68 5.27 -4.02
C GLU A 19 -8.21 5.29 -4.44
N LEU A 20 -7.33 4.68 -3.64
CA LEU A 20 -5.91 4.54 -3.99
C LEU A 20 -5.67 3.55 -5.13
N LEU A 21 -6.48 2.48 -5.22
CA LEU A 21 -6.34 1.47 -6.27
C LEU A 21 -6.79 1.94 -7.66
N LYS A 22 -7.76 2.83 -7.72
CA LYS A 22 -8.39 3.27 -8.97
C LYS A 22 -7.39 3.85 -10.00
N PRO A 23 -6.52 4.82 -9.65
CA PRO A 23 -5.49 5.29 -10.58
C PRO A 23 -4.41 4.22 -10.85
N LEU A 24 -4.14 3.35 -9.88
CA LEU A 24 -3.13 2.30 -10.00
C LEU A 24 -3.50 1.24 -11.03
N GLN A 25 -4.78 0.85 -11.14
CA GLN A 25 -5.23 -0.12 -12.13
C GLN A 25 -4.93 0.35 -13.56
N ALA A 26 -5.17 1.62 -13.87
CA ALA A 26 -4.89 2.20 -15.17
C ALA A 26 -3.37 2.15 -15.51
N ILE A 27 -2.52 2.42 -14.51
CA ILE A 27 -1.07 2.35 -14.67
C ILE A 27 -0.60 0.90 -14.81
N LEU A 28 -1.10 -0.01 -13.98
CA LEU A 28 -0.71 -1.43 -13.98
C LEU A 28 -0.99 -2.11 -15.33
N MET A 29 -2.03 -1.69 -16.06
CA MET A 29 -2.28 -2.16 -17.43
C MET A 29 -1.17 -1.77 -18.43
N THR A 30 -0.43 -0.70 -18.17
CA THR A 30 0.65 -0.20 -19.03
C THR A 30 2.04 -0.72 -18.61
N VAL A 31 2.16 -1.26 -17.40
CA VAL A 31 3.42 -1.74 -16.85
C VAL A 31 3.71 -3.14 -17.38
N SER A 32 4.95 -3.36 -17.83
CA SER A 32 5.39 -4.70 -18.23
C SER A 32 5.31 -5.67 -17.05
N PRO A 33 4.76 -6.89 -17.22
CA PRO A 33 4.70 -7.88 -16.15
C PRO A 33 6.09 -8.19 -15.59
N PHE A 34 6.21 -8.24 -14.26
CA PHE A 34 7.45 -8.64 -13.61
C PHE A 34 7.72 -10.12 -13.90
N LYS A 35 8.82 -10.40 -14.61
CA LYS A 35 9.29 -11.78 -14.85
C LYS A 35 10.41 -12.10 -13.87
N SER A 36 10.33 -13.26 -13.21
CA SER A 36 11.46 -13.79 -12.43
C SER A 36 12.68 -13.89 -13.34
N ARG A 37 13.80 -13.31 -12.88
CA ARG A 37 15.10 -13.46 -13.56
C ARG A 37 15.87 -14.70 -13.09
N GLY A 38 15.34 -15.44 -12.11
CA GLY A 38 15.94 -16.67 -11.58
C GLY A 38 15.19 -17.93 -12.04
N ASN A 39 15.78 -19.09 -11.76
CA ASN A 39 15.16 -20.41 -12.06
C ASN A 39 13.96 -20.75 -11.15
N LYS A 40 13.63 -19.90 -10.17
CA LYS A 40 12.44 -20.08 -9.33
C LYS A 40 11.25 -19.36 -9.97
N PRO A 41 10.08 -20.01 -10.08
CA PRO A 41 8.86 -19.33 -10.48
C PRO A 41 8.57 -18.15 -9.55
N LEU A 42 8.12 -17.03 -10.12
CA LEU A 42 7.70 -15.87 -9.34
C LEU A 42 6.36 -16.20 -8.67
N GLU A 43 6.40 -16.45 -7.36
CA GLU A 43 5.20 -16.81 -6.58
C GLU A 43 4.30 -15.60 -6.27
N VAL A 44 4.82 -14.37 -6.41
CA VAL A 44 4.11 -13.12 -6.07
C VAL A 44 4.23 -12.10 -7.20
N THR A 45 3.11 -11.57 -7.68
CA THR A 45 3.10 -10.52 -8.70
C THR A 45 3.38 -9.15 -8.09
N PHE A 46 3.95 -8.22 -8.87
CA PHE A 46 4.15 -6.84 -8.44
C PHE A 46 2.84 -6.19 -7.96
N GLU A 47 1.74 -6.44 -8.67
CA GLU A 47 0.41 -5.95 -8.30
C GLU A 47 -0.03 -6.48 -6.92
N HIS A 48 0.20 -7.76 -6.65
CA HIS A 48 -0.16 -8.35 -5.37
C HIS A 48 0.65 -7.73 -4.22
N MET A 49 1.98 -7.59 -4.41
CA MET A 49 2.86 -6.94 -3.43
C MET A 49 2.46 -5.48 -3.16
N LEU A 50 2.12 -4.72 -4.21
CA LEU A 50 1.71 -3.33 -4.08
C LEU A 50 0.39 -3.20 -3.33
N LYS A 51 -0.59 -4.07 -3.63
CA LYS A 51 -1.86 -4.13 -2.88
C LYS A 51 -1.63 -4.44 -1.41
N SER A 52 -0.77 -5.41 -1.09
CA SER A 52 -0.40 -5.72 0.29
C SER A 52 0.23 -4.53 1.01
N LEU A 53 1.12 -3.77 0.35
CA LEU A 53 1.73 -2.57 0.94
C LEU A 53 0.72 -1.45 1.22
N ILE A 54 -0.24 -1.23 0.32
CA ILE A 54 -1.29 -0.22 0.55
C ILE A 54 -2.18 -0.67 1.70
N PHE A 55 -2.59 -1.94 1.73
CA PHE A 55 -3.41 -2.51 2.79
C PHE A 55 -2.71 -2.42 4.15
N PHE A 56 -1.42 -2.75 4.21
CA PHE A 56 -0.57 -2.61 5.39
C PHE A 56 -0.66 -1.23 6.04
N HIS A 57 -0.59 -0.19 5.20
CA HIS A 57 -0.51 1.18 5.64
C HIS A 57 -1.87 1.76 6.03
N LEU A 58 -2.95 1.29 5.39
CA LEU A 58 -4.31 1.74 5.67
C LEU A 58 -4.91 1.09 6.93
N GLU A 59 -4.64 -0.19 7.17
CA GLU A 59 -5.16 -0.93 8.32
C GLU A 59 -4.28 -0.78 9.58
N GLU A 60 -3.38 0.22 9.58
CA GLU A 60 -2.44 0.54 10.67
C GLU A 60 -1.69 -0.68 11.22
N HIS A 61 -1.38 -1.65 10.36
CA HIS A 61 -0.69 -2.85 10.80
C HIS A 61 0.69 -2.49 11.33
N THR A 62 0.96 -2.89 12.57
CA THR A 62 2.21 -2.53 13.27
C THR A 62 3.43 -3.29 12.75
N SER A 63 3.25 -4.39 12.00
CA SER A 63 4.35 -5.15 11.40
C SER A 63 3.93 -5.99 10.20
N GLY A 64 4.84 -6.20 9.25
CA GLY A 64 4.58 -7.04 8.07
C GLY A 64 4.21 -8.50 8.41
N ARG A 65 4.56 -9.00 9.60
CA ARG A 65 4.10 -10.32 10.08
C ARG A 65 2.60 -10.32 10.38
N HIS A 66 2.09 -9.25 10.97
CA HIS A 66 0.67 -9.10 11.29
C HIS A 66 -0.16 -9.12 9.99
N LEU A 67 0.37 -8.49 8.93
CA LEU A 67 -0.23 -8.55 7.60
C LEU A 67 -0.25 -9.96 6.99
N LEU A 68 0.86 -10.71 7.10
CA LEU A 68 0.92 -12.10 6.60
C LEU A 68 0.05 -13.08 7.39
N GLN A 69 -0.44 -12.71 8.57
CA GLN A 69 -1.37 -13.52 9.37
C GLN A 69 -2.83 -13.24 9.05
N ILE A 70 -3.13 -12.12 8.38
CA ILE A 70 -4.49 -11.66 8.04
C ILE A 70 -4.81 -11.92 6.55
N LEU A 71 -3.78 -11.91 5.69
CA LEU A 71 -3.85 -12.36 4.29
C LEU A 71 -3.86 -13.88 4.17
#